data_AF-A0A0G1WBQ5-F1
#
_entry.id   AF-A0A0G1WBQ5-F1
#
_cell.length_a   1.000
_cell.length_b   1.000
_cell.length_c   1.000
_cell.angle_alpha   90.00
_cell.angle_beta   90.00
_cell.angle_gamma   90.00
#
_symmetry.space_group_name_H-M   'P 1'
#
loop_
_entity.id
_entity.type
_entity.pdbx_description
1 polymer ?
#
loop_
_entity_poly.entity_id
_entity_poly.type
_entity_poly.pdbx_seq_one_letter_code
_entity_poly.pdbx_strand_id
1 'polypeptide(L)'
;MWRGSIVLAMGCFAVLSVYVYIYDGVMTLATVSKAVAGTAALMIGASFVMSGFAYYFDFLDTKIGYRKYFGLVGFWLALLYSVMLLFIDPDRYFYGFFENIGTADFIFGLSSMAILTVMAIISNAPMMRWLGTQRWRQLLRLGYLAYTLLIVRAIAVEWDSWSEWWRDPNGLPPPRLAISVIATLIILFRGSMIVVSWNRRRSKPSGTTPVVTPISTS
;
A
#
# COMPACT_ATOMS: atom_id res chain seq x y z
N MET A 1 7.66 -3.34 18.27
CA MET A 1 7.13 -3.37 16.88
C MET A 1 6.86 -1.96 16.32
N TRP A 2 6.14 -1.09 17.04
CA TRP A 2 5.97 0.32 16.64
C TRP A 2 7.27 1.07 16.37
N ARG A 3 8.24 1.03 17.32
CA ARG A 3 9.54 1.71 17.18
C ARG A 3 10.26 1.34 15.88
N GLY A 4 10.36 0.05 15.56
CA GLY A 4 11.01 -0.40 14.33
C GLY A 4 10.28 0.04 13.06
N SER A 5 8.95 0.12 13.10
CA SER A 5 8.15 0.60 11.95
C SER A 5 8.36 2.09 11.71
N ILE A 6 8.44 2.87 12.79
CA ILE A 6 8.70 4.32 12.73
C ILE A 6 10.13 4.58 12.26
N VAL A 7 11.13 3.84 12.78
CA VAL A 7 12.53 3.97 12.35
C VAL A 7 12.68 3.67 10.86
N LEU A 8 12.03 2.61 10.36
CA LEU A 8 12.03 2.32 8.94
C LEU A 8 11.35 3.43 8.13
N ALA A 9 10.21 3.93 8.58
CA ALA A 9 9.52 5.04 7.92
C ALA A 9 10.38 6.32 7.88
N MET A 10 11.08 6.65 8.96
CA MET A 10 12.03 7.77 9.01
C MET A 10 13.19 7.55 8.04
N GLY A 11 13.73 6.34 7.96
CA GLY A 11 14.77 5.99 6.99
C GLY A 11 14.29 6.16 5.54
N CYS A 12 13.12 5.61 5.20
CA CYS A 12 12.50 5.79 3.89
C CYS A 12 12.23 7.26 3.58
N PHE A 13 11.73 8.02 4.56
CA PHE A 13 11.48 9.45 4.41
C PHE A 13 12.75 10.24 4.17
N ALA A 14 13.84 9.95 4.89
CA ALA A 14 15.13 10.62 4.68
C ALA A 14 15.67 10.35 3.28
N VAL A 15 15.66 9.09 2.83
CA VAL A 15 16.11 8.71 1.48
C VAL A 15 15.26 9.38 0.41
N LEU A 16 13.93 9.36 0.55
CA LEU A 16 13.04 9.99 -0.41
C LEU A 16 13.13 11.51 -0.38
N SER A 17 13.36 12.13 0.78
CA SER A 17 13.56 13.57 0.87
C SER A 17 14.81 14.00 0.11
N VAL A 18 15.91 13.26 0.25
CA VAL A 18 17.14 13.50 -0.52
C VAL A 18 16.88 13.28 -2.01
N TYR A 19 16.20 12.21 -2.39
CA TYR A 19 15.86 11.93 -3.79
C TYR A 19 15.03 13.06 -4.42
N VAL A 20 13.96 13.49 -3.75
CA VAL A 20 13.09 14.57 -4.25
C VAL A 20 13.83 15.90 -4.23
N TYR A 21 14.70 16.15 -3.25
CA TYR A 21 15.51 17.36 -3.21
C TYR A 21 16.47 17.46 -4.40
N ILE A 22 17.16 16.37 -4.76
CA ILE A 22 18.04 16.33 -5.94
C ILE A 22 17.22 16.56 -7.22
N TYR A 23 15.99 16.05 -7.28
CA TYR A 23 15.10 16.21 -8.43
C TYR A 23 14.51 17.62 -8.56
N ASP A 24 13.92 18.17 -7.49
CA ASP A 24 13.26 19.48 -7.51
C ASP A 24 14.27 20.65 -7.37
N GLY A 25 15.47 20.42 -6.85
CA GLY A 25 16.51 21.43 -6.61
C GLY A 25 16.25 22.38 -5.42
N VAL A 26 15.03 22.38 -4.87
CA VAL A 26 14.60 23.26 -3.76
C VAL A 26 13.85 22.48 -2.68
N MET A 27 14.06 22.89 -1.42
CA MET A 27 13.30 22.38 -0.27
C MET A 27 12.08 23.26 -0.02
N THR A 28 10.93 22.83 -0.52
CA THR A 28 9.64 23.46 -0.27
C THR A 28 8.70 22.51 0.47
N LEU A 29 7.56 23.02 0.93
CA LEU A 29 6.49 22.17 1.51
C LEU A 29 6.02 21.11 0.50
N ALA A 30 6.01 21.43 -0.79
CA ALA A 30 5.69 20.49 -1.86
C ALA A 30 6.72 19.35 -1.94
N THR A 31 8.01 19.65 -1.87
CA THR A 31 9.11 18.67 -1.82
C THR A 31 8.92 17.70 -0.66
N VAL A 32 8.64 18.21 0.54
CA VAL A 32 8.38 17.39 1.73
C VAL A 32 7.13 16.53 1.54
N SER A 33 6.05 17.08 1.00
CA SER A 33 4.81 16.34 0.78
C SER A 33 4.98 15.17 -0.19
N LYS A 34 5.80 15.32 -1.24
CA LYS A 34 6.16 14.24 -2.18
C LYS A 34 6.90 13.12 -1.45
N ALA A 35 7.87 13.47 -0.59
CA ALA A 35 8.60 12.49 0.21
C ALA A 35 7.70 11.77 1.24
N VAL A 36 6.77 12.49 1.88
CA VAL A 36 5.76 11.90 2.78
C VAL A 36 4.86 10.92 2.01
N ALA A 37 4.35 11.32 0.84
CA ALA A 37 3.50 10.47 0.00
C ALA A 37 4.23 9.21 -0.46
N GLY A 38 5.49 9.34 -0.92
CA GLY A 38 6.31 8.19 -1.30
C GLY A 38 6.57 7.26 -0.13
N THR A 39 6.86 7.80 1.06
CA THR A 39 7.07 7.01 2.28
C THR A 39 5.81 6.26 2.68
N ALA A 40 4.65 6.93 2.63
CA ALA A 40 3.35 6.33 2.89
C ALA A 40 3.11 5.14 1.95
N ALA A 41 3.33 5.33 0.65
CA ALA A 41 3.16 4.29 -0.36
C ALA A 41 4.10 3.10 -0.14
N LEU A 42 5.36 3.34 0.24
CA LEU A 42 6.31 2.27 0.56
C LEU A 42 5.93 1.52 1.84
N MET A 43 5.47 2.19 2.89
CA MET A 43 5.04 1.55 4.13
C MET A 43 3.77 0.71 3.94
N ILE A 44 2.79 1.22 3.19
CA ILE A 44 1.60 0.46 2.81
C ILE A 44 2.01 -0.76 1.95
N GLY A 45 2.87 -0.55 0.95
CA GLY A 45 3.40 -1.62 0.10
C GLY A 45 4.14 -2.70 0.89
N ALA A 46 5.04 -2.31 1.80
CA ALA A 46 5.77 -3.22 2.68
C ALA A 46 4.83 -4.09 3.52
N SER A 47 3.70 -3.53 3.97
CA SER A 47 2.67 -4.30 4.68
C SER A 47 2.08 -5.44 3.83
N PHE A 48 1.91 -5.25 2.52
CA PHE A 48 1.44 -6.29 1.61
C PHE A 48 2.53 -7.29 1.28
N VAL A 49 3.75 -6.82 1.02
CA VAL A 49 4.91 -7.65 0.68
C VAL A 49 5.28 -8.61 1.81
N MET A 50 5.22 -8.17 3.07
CA MET A 50 5.52 -9.03 4.22
C MET A 50 4.63 -10.27 4.29
N SER A 51 3.35 -10.14 3.91
CA SER A 51 2.45 -11.30 3.82
C SER A 51 2.85 -12.27 2.71
N GLY A 52 3.61 -11.77 1.73
CA GLY A 52 4.09 -12.54 0.61
C GLY A 52 5.39 -13.26 0.87
N PHE A 53 6.34 -12.57 1.48
CA PHE A 53 7.59 -13.19 1.87
C PHE A 53 7.37 -14.33 2.87
N ALA A 54 6.46 -14.19 3.83
CA ALA A 54 6.14 -15.28 4.74
C ALA A 54 5.55 -16.53 4.05
N TYR A 55 5.03 -16.43 2.82
CA TYR A 55 4.57 -17.59 2.06
C TYR A 55 5.71 -18.36 1.38
N TYR A 56 6.76 -17.64 0.95
CA TYR A 56 7.90 -18.23 0.25
C TYR A 56 9.08 -18.54 1.16
N PHE A 57 9.18 -17.85 2.30
CA PHE A 57 10.31 -17.92 3.21
C PHE A 57 9.84 -18.04 4.66
N ASP A 58 10.07 -19.20 5.28
CA ASP A 58 9.66 -19.50 6.66
C ASP A 58 10.37 -18.62 7.70
N PHE A 59 11.55 -18.06 7.38
CA PHE A 59 12.29 -17.21 8.32
C PHE A 59 11.63 -15.85 8.61
N LEU A 60 10.67 -15.41 7.78
CA LEU A 60 9.90 -14.18 8.01
C LEU A 60 8.62 -14.38 8.82
N ASP A 61 8.24 -15.63 9.13
CA ASP A 61 6.98 -15.93 9.82
C ASP A 61 6.94 -15.28 11.22
N THR A 62 8.10 -15.23 11.89
CA THR A 62 8.27 -14.55 13.19
C THR A 62 8.08 -13.03 13.12
N LYS A 63 8.20 -12.42 11.93
CA LYS A 63 8.09 -10.96 11.74
C LYS A 63 6.73 -10.51 11.22
N ILE A 64 5.78 -11.40 10.98
CA ILE A 64 4.43 -11.06 10.48
C ILE A 64 3.72 -10.03 11.34
N GLY A 65 4.00 -9.99 12.65
CA GLY A 65 3.45 -8.99 13.57
C GLY A 65 3.68 -7.54 13.15
N TYR A 66 4.76 -7.25 12.40
CA TYR A 66 5.05 -5.89 11.90
C TYR A 66 4.09 -5.42 10.80
N ARG A 67 3.36 -6.32 10.15
CA ARG A 67 2.47 -6.00 9.03
C ARG A 67 1.43 -4.94 9.41
N LYS A 68 0.79 -5.12 10.56
CA LYS A 68 -0.23 -4.16 11.04
C LYS A 68 0.37 -2.77 11.21
N TYR A 69 1.57 -2.70 11.78
CA TYR A 69 2.21 -1.43 12.09
C TYR A 69 2.69 -0.71 10.84
N PHE A 70 3.25 -1.41 9.84
CA PHE A 70 3.61 -0.78 8.56
C PHE A 70 2.38 -0.20 7.84
N GLY A 71 1.28 -0.96 7.78
CA GLY A 71 0.04 -0.49 7.17
C GLY A 71 -0.52 0.75 7.89
N LEU A 72 -0.49 0.76 9.23
CA LEU A 72 -1.03 1.85 10.02
C LEU A 72 -0.14 3.11 9.99
N VAL A 73 1.19 2.95 10.04
CA VAL A 73 2.13 4.07 9.86
C VAL A 73 1.98 4.66 8.45
N GLY A 74 1.91 3.81 7.43
CA GLY A 74 1.68 4.25 6.05
C GLY A 74 0.35 4.99 5.88
N PHE A 75 -0.72 4.52 6.53
CA PHE A 75 -2.01 5.22 6.57
C PHE A 75 -1.91 6.62 7.21
N TRP A 76 -1.27 6.74 8.38
CA TRP A 76 -1.10 8.05 9.03
C TRP A 76 -0.28 9.02 8.19
N LEU A 77 0.75 8.53 7.49
CA LEU A 77 1.51 9.36 6.55
C LEU A 77 0.69 9.76 5.32
N ALA A 78 -0.16 8.87 4.79
CA ALA A 78 -1.07 9.20 3.69
C ALA A 78 -2.13 10.23 4.11
N LEU A 79 -2.63 10.14 5.34
CA LEU A 79 -3.52 11.13 5.94
C LEU A 79 -2.81 12.47 6.09
N LEU A 80 -1.58 12.48 6.63
CA LEU A 80 -0.75 13.68 6.74
C LEU A 80 -0.54 14.32 5.36
N TYR A 81 -0.19 13.55 4.35
CA TYR A 81 -0.07 14.03 2.97
C TYR A 81 -1.37 14.65 2.44
N SER A 82 -2.52 14.03 2.71
CA SER A 82 -3.84 14.56 2.32
C SER A 82 -4.12 15.91 2.98
N VAL A 83 -3.72 16.09 4.24
CA VAL A 83 -3.81 17.38 4.95
C VAL A 83 -2.83 18.39 4.36
N MET A 84 -1.60 18.00 4.02
CA MET A 84 -0.61 18.89 3.42
C MET A 84 -1.07 19.45 2.06
N LEU A 85 -1.82 18.66 1.27
CA LEU A 85 -2.38 19.15 -0.01
C LEU A 85 -3.30 20.36 0.17
N LEU A 86 -4.05 20.44 1.27
CA LEU A 86 -4.91 21.59 1.59
C LEU A 86 -4.12 22.90 1.76
N PHE A 87 -2.85 22.80 2.14
CA PHE A 87 -1.97 23.96 2.35
C PHE A 87 -1.09 24.27 1.12
N ILE A 88 -0.79 23.27 0.30
CA ILE A 88 0.07 23.43 -0.89
C ILE A 88 -0.70 24.05 -2.05
N ASP A 89 -1.94 23.63 -2.25
CA ASP A 89 -2.80 24.11 -3.33
C ASP A 89 -4.24 24.29 -2.78
N PRO A 90 -4.46 25.34 -1.95
CA PRO A 90 -5.75 25.57 -1.29
C PRO A 90 -6.85 25.88 -2.29
N ASP A 91 -6.53 26.50 -3.43
CA ASP A 91 -7.50 26.83 -4.47
C ASP A 91 -8.09 25.54 -5.07
N ARG A 92 -7.26 24.52 -5.28
CA ARG A 92 -7.73 23.23 -5.78
C ARG A 92 -8.39 22.37 -4.72
N TYR A 93 -7.75 22.23 -3.55
CA TYR A 93 -8.14 21.22 -2.55
C TYR A 93 -9.06 21.72 -1.44
N PHE A 94 -9.08 23.02 -1.16
CA PHE A 94 -9.90 23.61 -0.10
C PHE A 94 -11.09 24.39 -0.67
N TYR A 95 -10.83 25.46 -1.44
CA TYR A 95 -11.88 26.32 -1.99
C TYR A 95 -12.58 25.66 -3.19
N GLY A 96 -11.83 25.08 -4.12
CA GLY A 96 -12.32 24.37 -5.29
C GLY A 96 -12.69 22.91 -5.05
N PHE A 97 -12.88 22.48 -3.79
CA PHE A 97 -13.14 21.07 -3.45
C PHE A 97 -14.33 20.49 -4.21
N PHE A 98 -15.47 21.20 -4.23
CA PHE A 98 -16.69 20.73 -4.88
C PHE A 98 -16.61 20.77 -6.41
N GLU A 99 -15.84 21.71 -6.96
CA GLU A 99 -15.61 21.81 -8.40
C GLU A 99 -14.70 20.69 -8.91
N ASN A 100 -13.69 20.34 -8.12
CA ASN A 100 -12.70 19.33 -8.47
C ASN A 100 -13.07 17.90 -8.05
N ILE A 101 -14.21 17.70 -7.37
CA ILE A 101 -14.61 16.38 -6.85
C ILE A 101 -14.76 15.31 -7.95
N GLY A 102 -15.08 15.74 -9.18
CA GLY A 102 -15.21 14.86 -10.35
C GLY A 102 -13.88 14.56 -11.04
N THR A 103 -12.77 15.18 -10.63
CA THR A 103 -11.47 14.94 -11.24
C THR A 103 -10.90 13.59 -10.81
N ALA A 104 -10.13 12.96 -11.70
CA ALA A 104 -9.49 11.67 -11.42
C ALA A 104 -8.67 11.68 -10.12
N ASP A 105 -7.98 12.79 -9.84
CA ASP A 105 -7.19 12.98 -8.62
C ASP A 105 -8.04 12.80 -7.35
N PHE A 106 -9.20 13.46 -7.30
CA PHE A 106 -10.12 13.41 -6.17
C PHE A 106 -10.81 12.07 -6.06
N ILE A 107 -11.35 11.53 -7.16
CA ILE A 107 -12.09 10.27 -7.14
C ILE A 107 -11.18 9.14 -6.65
N PHE A 108 -9.97 9.00 -7.21
CA PHE A 108 -9.06 7.94 -6.82
C PHE A 108 -8.43 8.20 -5.44
N GLY A 109 -8.10 9.45 -5.13
CA GLY A 109 -7.56 9.86 -3.83
C GLY A 109 -8.54 9.61 -2.68
N LEU A 110 -9.76 10.12 -2.78
CA LEU A 110 -10.79 9.97 -1.75
C LEU A 110 -11.24 8.52 -1.62
N SER A 111 -11.44 7.80 -2.73
CA SER A 111 -11.85 6.40 -2.68
C SER A 111 -10.78 5.52 -2.02
N SER A 112 -9.50 5.72 -2.36
CA SER A 112 -8.41 4.97 -1.73
C SER A 112 -8.28 5.30 -0.24
N MET A 113 -8.35 6.59 0.12
CA MET A 113 -8.31 7.01 1.52
C MET A 113 -9.51 6.51 2.34
N ALA A 114 -10.71 6.47 1.77
CA ALA A 114 -11.88 5.90 2.42
C ALA A 114 -11.69 4.41 2.72
N ILE A 115 -11.21 3.63 1.74
CA ILE A 115 -10.93 2.20 1.94
C ILE A 115 -9.83 1.99 2.98
N LEU A 116 -8.73 2.77 2.92
CA LEU A 116 -7.64 2.69 3.91
C LEU A 116 -8.12 3.06 5.31
N THR A 117 -9.04 4.03 5.44
CA THR A 117 -9.63 4.43 6.72
C THR A 117 -10.46 3.29 7.31
N VAL A 118 -11.34 2.67 6.52
CA VAL A 118 -12.10 1.49 6.95
C VAL A 118 -11.15 0.39 7.41
N MET A 119 -10.07 0.13 6.66
CA MET A 119 -9.05 -0.84 7.03
C MET A 119 -8.32 -0.52 8.33
N ALA A 120 -7.97 0.75 8.55
CA ALA A 120 -7.32 1.20 9.77
C ALA A 120 -8.22 0.96 10.98
N ILE A 121 -9.52 1.28 10.87
CA ILE A 121 -10.53 1.06 11.92
C ILE A 121 -10.68 -0.43 12.25
N ILE A 122 -10.81 -1.29 11.24
CA ILE A 122 -11.00 -2.74 11.43
C ILE A 122 -9.71 -3.50 11.80
N SER A 123 -8.55 -2.85 11.80
CA SER A 123 -7.27 -3.48 12.14
C SER A 123 -7.14 -3.88 13.62
N ASN A 124 -8.14 -3.58 14.44
CA ASN A 124 -8.15 -3.84 15.87
C ASN A 124 -8.76 -5.21 16.23
N ALA A 125 -8.20 -5.87 17.24
CA ALA A 125 -8.64 -7.19 17.70
C ALA A 125 -10.12 -7.24 18.13
N PRO A 126 -10.70 -6.23 18.80
CA PRO A 126 -12.13 -6.19 19.09
C PRO A 126 -12.99 -6.27 17.83
N MET A 127 -12.61 -5.52 16.79
CA MET A 127 -13.36 -5.48 15.54
C MET A 127 -13.30 -6.82 14.79
N MET A 128 -12.16 -7.52 14.86
CA MET A 128 -12.02 -8.87 14.33
C MET A 128 -12.96 -9.88 15.02
N ARG A 129 -13.13 -9.77 16.35
CA ARG A 129 -14.06 -10.62 17.10
C ARG A 129 -15.51 -10.33 16.74
N TRP A 130 -15.86 -9.05 16.54
CA TRP A 130 -17.21 -8.62 16.21
C TRP A 130 -17.65 -9.01 14.79
N LEU A 131 -16.80 -8.79 13.77
CA LEU A 131 -17.12 -9.10 12.37
C LEU A 131 -17.02 -10.59 12.03
N GLY A 132 -16.31 -11.35 12.84
CA GLY A 132 -15.90 -12.72 12.54
C GLY A 132 -14.70 -12.77 11.59
N THR A 133 -13.85 -13.79 11.78
CA THR A 133 -12.54 -13.91 11.11
C THR A 133 -12.64 -13.91 9.58
N GLN A 134 -13.69 -14.49 8.99
CA GLN A 134 -13.83 -14.60 7.54
C GLN A 134 -14.15 -13.25 6.88
N ARG A 135 -15.14 -12.50 7.39
CA ARG A 135 -15.49 -11.16 6.88
C ARG A 135 -14.37 -10.16 7.11
N TRP A 136 -13.73 -10.21 8.28
CA TRP A 136 -12.56 -9.39 8.59
C TRP A 136 -11.44 -9.60 7.56
N ARG A 137 -11.13 -10.86 7.21
CA ARG A 137 -10.13 -11.17 6.17
C ARG A 137 -10.55 -10.68 4.79
N GLN A 138 -11.83 -10.70 4.44
CA GLN A 138 -12.32 -10.19 3.15
C GLN A 138 -12.18 -8.67 3.06
N LEU A 139 -12.60 -7.94 4.10
CA LEU A 139 -12.48 -6.49 4.15
C LEU A 139 -11.01 -6.03 4.10
N LEU A 140 -10.10 -6.74 4.76
CA LEU A 140 -8.68 -6.41 4.67
C LEU A 140 -8.06 -6.64 3.27
N ARG A 141 -8.72 -7.38 2.37
CA ARG A 141 -8.29 -7.52 0.98
C ARG A 141 -8.65 -6.30 0.13
N LEU A 142 -9.59 -5.46 0.57
CA LEU A 142 -9.90 -4.20 -0.11
C LEU A 142 -8.69 -3.25 -0.13
N GLY A 143 -7.71 -3.47 0.74
CA GLY A 143 -6.45 -2.71 0.71
C GLY A 143 -5.68 -2.85 -0.60
N TYR A 144 -5.80 -3.97 -1.30
CA TYR A 144 -5.20 -4.11 -2.63
C TYR A 144 -5.88 -3.19 -3.63
N LEU A 145 -7.21 -3.08 -3.56
CA LEU A 145 -7.96 -2.13 -4.38
C LEU A 145 -7.55 -0.70 -4.06
N ALA A 146 -7.48 -0.33 -2.78
CA ALA A 146 -7.03 1.01 -2.37
C ALA A 146 -5.63 1.34 -2.90
N TYR A 147 -4.69 0.39 -2.81
CA TYR A 147 -3.33 0.58 -3.29
C TYR A 147 -3.26 0.67 -4.82
N THR A 148 -4.04 -0.14 -5.55
CA THR A 148 -4.18 0.00 -7.01
C THR A 148 -4.74 1.36 -7.38
N LEU A 149 -5.78 1.84 -6.68
CA LEU A 149 -6.35 3.17 -6.93
C LEU A 149 -5.32 4.29 -6.72
N LEU A 150 -4.42 4.16 -5.73
CA LEU A 150 -3.32 5.12 -5.54
C LEU A 150 -2.31 5.10 -6.70
N ILE A 151 -2.02 3.94 -7.28
CA ILE A 151 -1.15 3.83 -8.48
C ILE A 151 -1.84 4.48 -9.68
N VAL A 152 -3.11 4.18 -9.91
CA VAL A 152 -3.90 4.78 -10.99
C VAL A 152 -3.98 6.29 -10.84
N ARG A 153 -4.18 6.79 -9.61
CA ARG A 153 -4.12 8.22 -9.29
C ARG A 153 -2.77 8.83 -9.68
N ALA A 154 -1.66 8.19 -9.30
CA ALA A 154 -0.32 8.69 -9.61
C ALA A 154 -0.10 8.79 -11.13
N ILE A 155 -0.52 7.77 -11.88
CA ILE A 155 -0.50 7.77 -13.36
C ILE A 155 -1.34 8.94 -13.88
N ALA A 156 -2.60 9.07 -13.45
CA ALA A 156 -3.51 10.08 -13.96
C ALA A 156 -3.06 11.53 -13.69
N VAL A 157 -2.37 11.76 -12.56
CA VAL A 157 -1.94 13.10 -12.15
C VAL A 157 -0.63 13.53 -12.79
N GLU A 158 0.32 12.60 -13.00
CA GLU A 158 1.67 12.93 -13.49
C GLU A 158 1.98 12.36 -14.88
N TRP A 159 0.97 11.90 -15.62
CA TRP A 159 1.17 11.29 -16.94
C TRP A 159 1.99 12.17 -17.88
N ASP A 160 1.70 13.47 -17.91
CA ASP A 160 2.40 14.42 -18.78
C ASP A 160 3.89 14.45 -18.45
N SER A 161 4.24 14.63 -17.16
CA SER A 161 5.63 14.62 -16.68
C SER A 161 6.34 13.29 -16.94
N TRP A 162 5.62 12.17 -16.85
CA TRP A 162 6.19 10.85 -17.12
C TRP A 162 6.46 10.67 -18.61
N SER A 163 5.52 11.10 -19.45
CA SER A 163 5.65 11.02 -20.90
C SER A 163 6.78 11.88 -21.44
N GLU A 164 7.01 13.05 -20.82
CA GLU A 164 8.11 13.95 -21.15
C GLU A 164 9.46 13.32 -20.82
N TRP A 165 9.62 12.77 -19.61
CA TRP A 165 10.85 12.04 -19.24
C TRP A 165 11.08 10.82 -20.13
N TRP A 166 10.02 10.12 -20.56
CA TRP A 166 10.14 8.97 -21.48
C TRP A 166 10.66 9.37 -22.86
N ARG A 167 10.36 10.58 -23.31
CA ARG A 167 10.80 11.11 -24.60
C ARG A 167 12.24 11.61 -24.55
N ASP A 168 12.61 12.25 -23.44
CA ASP A 168 13.96 12.75 -23.21
C ASP A 168 14.44 12.40 -21.79
N PRO A 169 14.99 11.19 -21.58
CA PRO A 169 15.39 10.70 -20.27
C PRO A 169 16.70 11.35 -19.82
N ASN A 170 16.67 12.66 -19.58
CA ASN A 170 17.76 13.41 -19.01
C ASN A 170 17.55 13.57 -17.50
N GLY A 171 18.48 13.02 -16.71
CA GLY A 171 18.44 13.10 -15.25
C GLY A 171 17.60 12.00 -14.56
N LEU A 172 17.21 12.25 -13.31
CA LEU A 172 16.50 11.28 -12.48
C LEU A 172 15.02 11.19 -12.88
N PRO A 173 14.38 10.01 -12.79
CA PRO A 173 12.96 9.87 -13.08
C PRO A 173 12.09 10.63 -12.06
N PRO A 174 10.89 11.07 -12.47
CA PRO A 174 9.93 11.68 -11.54
C PRO A 174 9.71 10.79 -10.29
N PRO A 175 9.76 11.36 -9.07
CA PRO A 175 9.66 10.55 -7.85
C PRO A 175 8.43 9.66 -7.78
N ARG A 176 7.26 10.13 -8.22
CA ARG A 176 6.05 9.28 -8.19
C ARG A 176 6.08 8.20 -9.26
N LEU A 177 6.79 8.39 -10.37
CA LEU A 177 7.02 7.33 -11.34
C LEU A 177 7.80 6.18 -10.69
N ALA A 178 8.96 6.48 -10.08
CA ALA A 178 9.77 5.47 -9.42
C ALA A 178 8.98 4.70 -8.34
N ILE A 179 8.21 5.42 -7.52
CA ILE A 179 7.36 4.81 -6.48
C ILE A 179 6.23 3.98 -7.09
N SER A 180 5.58 4.44 -8.18
CA SER A 180 4.50 3.71 -8.83
C SER A 180 4.97 2.40 -9.46
N VAL A 181 6.20 2.36 -10.00
CA VAL A 181 6.84 1.13 -10.50
C VAL A 181 7.05 0.14 -9.36
N ILE A 182 7.63 0.60 -8.24
CA ILE A 182 7.81 -0.24 -7.04
C ILE A 182 6.45 -0.75 -6.53
N ALA A 183 5.45 0.13 -6.41
CA ALA A 183 4.12 -0.23 -5.96
C ALA A 183 3.45 -1.26 -6.90
N THR A 184 3.63 -1.12 -8.21
CA THR A 184 3.13 -2.07 -9.20
C THR A 184 3.80 -3.44 -9.05
N LEU A 185 5.13 -3.47 -8.90
CA LEU A 185 5.87 -4.72 -8.65
C LEU A 185 5.40 -5.41 -7.37
N ILE A 186 5.11 -4.65 -6.31
CA ILE A 186 4.56 -5.17 -5.05
C ILE A 186 3.19 -5.85 -5.27
N ILE A 187 2.30 -5.20 -6.03
CA ILE A 187 0.97 -5.77 -6.34
C ILE A 187 1.12 -7.02 -7.19
N LEU A 188 1.96 -7.00 -8.22
CA LEU A 188 2.20 -8.15 -9.10
C LEU A 188 2.79 -9.33 -8.32
N PHE A 189 3.77 -9.08 -7.47
CA PHE A 189 4.35 -10.09 -6.59
C PHE A 189 3.27 -10.70 -5.69
N ARG A 190 2.37 -9.87 -5.14
CA ARG A 190 1.24 -10.38 -4.35
C ARG A 190 0.25 -11.21 -5.19
N GLY A 191 -0.07 -10.74 -6.40
CA GLY A 191 -0.94 -11.43 -7.35
C GLY A 191 -0.42 -12.82 -7.71
N SER A 192 0.90 -12.95 -7.91
CA SER A 192 1.55 -14.22 -8.23
C SER A 192 1.24 -15.32 -7.21
N MET A 193 1.22 -15.01 -5.91
CA MET A 193 0.90 -16.00 -4.88
C MET A 193 -0.56 -16.41 -4.89
N ILE A 194 -1.48 -15.51 -5.23
CA ILE A 194 -2.89 -15.87 -5.34
C ILE A 194 -3.03 -16.93 -6.44
N VAL A 195 -2.37 -16.71 -7.59
CA VAL A 195 -2.33 -17.66 -8.71
C VAL A 195 -1.70 -18.99 -8.30
N VAL A 196 -0.52 -18.98 -7.65
CA VAL A 196 0.16 -20.20 -7.17
C VAL A 196 -0.71 -20.97 -6.17
N SER A 197 -1.33 -20.26 -5.22
CA SER A 197 -2.21 -20.87 -4.22
C SER A 197 -3.46 -21.49 -4.84
N TRP A 198 -3.97 -20.88 -5.91
CA TRP A 198 -5.11 -21.40 -6.66
C TRP A 198 -4.75 -22.64 -7.45
N ASN A 199 -3.58 -22.65 -8.10
CA ASN A 199 -3.06 -23.83 -8.79
C ASN A 199 -2.85 -25.00 -7.83
N ARG A 200 -2.25 -24.78 -6.65
CA ARG A 200 -2.08 -25.83 -5.62
C ARG A 200 -3.40 -26.41 -5.10
N ARG A 201 -4.49 -25.62 -5.08
CA ARG A 201 -5.82 -26.11 -4.68
C ARG A 201 -6.45 -26.99 -5.77
N ARG A 202 -6.20 -26.68 -7.04
CA ARG A 202 -6.66 -27.50 -8.17
C ARG A 202 -5.90 -28.82 -8.28
N SER A 203 -4.64 -28.85 -7.86
CA SER A 203 -3.79 -30.05 -7.93
C SER A 203 -3.97 -31.05 -6.79
N LYS A 204 -4.75 -30.77 -5.74
CA LYS A 204 -5.12 -31.77 -4.72
C LYS A 204 -6.38 -32.51 -5.19
N PRO A 205 -6.29 -33.78 -5.64
CA PRO A 205 -7.48 -34.56 -5.95
C PRO A 205 -8.27 -34.78 -4.66
N SER A 206 -9.58 -34.60 -4.73
CA SER A 206 -10.55 -35.05 -3.74
C SER A 206 -10.49 -36.57 -3.62
N GLY A 207 -9.58 -37.11 -2.81
CA GLY A 207 -9.35 -38.55 -2.79
C GLY A 207 -8.35 -39.02 -1.75
N THR A 208 -8.47 -38.58 -0.50
CA THR A 208 -7.99 -39.35 0.66
C THR A 208 -8.92 -39.07 1.82
N THR A 209 -10.03 -39.80 1.87
CA THR A 209 -10.70 -40.09 3.14
C THR A 209 -9.66 -40.67 4.09
N PRO A 210 -9.48 -40.15 5.31
CA PRO A 210 -8.67 -40.82 6.30
C PRO A 210 -9.27 -42.21 6.53
N VAL A 211 -8.48 -43.26 6.31
CA VAL A 211 -8.85 -44.61 6.71
C VAL A 211 -8.98 -44.58 8.23
N VAL A 212 -10.21 -44.61 8.73
CA VAL A 212 -10.49 -44.83 10.15
C VAL A 212 -10.07 -46.28 10.41
N THR A 213 -8.89 -46.48 10.96
CA THR A 213 -8.50 -47.78 11.50
C THR A 213 -9.42 -48.09 12.68
N PRO A 214 -10.22 -49.18 12.64
CA PRO A 214 -11.01 -49.56 13.79
C PRO A 214 -10.06 -49.92 14.94
N ILE A 215 -10.29 -49.27 16.08
CA ILE A 215 -9.61 -49.58 17.33
C ILE A 215 -10.02 -51.00 17.71
N SER A 216 -9.10 -51.96 17.60
CA SER A 216 -9.32 -53.31 18.11
C SER A 216 -9.33 -53.23 19.64
N THR A 217 -10.51 -53.42 20.23
CA THR A 217 -10.65 -53.71 21.64
C THR A 217 -10.18 -55.13 21.91
N SER A 218 -9.07 -55.27 22.63
CA SER A 218 -8.65 -56.50 23.30
C SER A 218 -8.15 -56.14 24.70
#